data_AF-A0A7C8I6C0-F1
#
_entry.id   AF-A0A7C8I6C0-F1
#
_cell.length_a   1.000
_cell.length_b   1.000
_cell.length_c   1.000
_cell.angle_alpha   90.00
_cell.angle_beta   90.00
_cell.angle_gamma   90.00
#
_symmetry.space_group_name_H-M   'P 1'
#
loop_
_entity.id
_entity.type
_entity.pdbx_description
1 polymer ?
#
loop_
_entity_poly.entity_id
_entity_poly.type
_entity_poly.pdbx_seq_one_letter_code
_entity_poly.pdbx_strand_id
1 'polypeptide(L)'
;MGGSWFSRAHAAAHNEQNMQQSPAHAAPPGENAGRGQDAEDEWYDTDSDPGPDPAPDADTVSPPPDATPKHRSKKLRTMANHPSSSLTAVGPVTPGDEAALLPYLPALFGNDLPPCGAEVQVAYENVNARLRDIWMANRGRLAVSDVCQAVQEELANQKFMYPPNSQKGQFKKRKPWRRENVFLFETRWIEYFVEEAAAYAKAMDAMTESEIINTKKQSVIPEVLGIHTDRADVHALWREWHEKKRAKTPAVPDDDTETGRSQGLDRHTI
;
A
#
# COMPACT_ATOMS: atom_id res chain seq x y z
N MET A 1 -45.26 29.39 -15.21
CA MET A 1 -44.59 29.49 -13.90
C MET A 1 -43.16 29.02 -14.14
N GLY A 2 -42.16 29.88 -14.40
CA GLY A 2 -41.70 31.02 -13.59
C GLY A 2 -40.75 30.45 -12.52
N GLY A 3 -39.43 30.65 -12.51
CA GLY A 3 -38.65 31.66 -13.22
C GLY A 3 -37.17 31.33 -13.35
N SER A 4 -36.59 31.97 -14.37
CA SER A 4 -35.19 32.25 -14.59
C SER A 4 -34.64 33.12 -13.45
N TRP A 5 -33.45 32.79 -12.93
CA TRP A 5 -32.68 33.66 -12.05
C TRP A 5 -31.34 33.97 -12.70
N PHE A 6 -31.10 35.26 -12.81
CA PHE A 6 -30.08 35.94 -13.57
C PHE A 6 -28.66 35.76 -13.03
N SER A 7 -27.73 35.86 -13.99
CA SER A 7 -26.36 36.34 -13.88
C SER A 7 -26.14 37.45 -12.85
N ARG A 8 -25.01 37.40 -12.14
CA ARG A 8 -24.33 38.61 -11.69
C ARG A 8 -22.81 38.42 -11.74
N ALA A 9 -22.22 39.01 -12.77
CA ALA A 9 -20.82 39.38 -12.80
C ALA A 9 -20.59 40.52 -11.80
N HIS A 10 -19.45 40.49 -11.11
CA HIS A 10 -18.82 41.69 -10.56
C HIS A 10 -17.34 41.66 -10.88
N ALA A 11 -16.92 42.71 -11.57
CA ALA A 11 -15.56 43.02 -11.92
C ALA A 11 -14.90 43.90 -10.84
N ALA A 12 -13.56 43.78 -10.80
CA ALA A 12 -12.55 44.82 -10.56
C ALA A 12 -12.40 45.48 -9.18
N ALA A 13 -11.22 45.28 -8.58
CA ALA A 13 -10.37 46.35 -8.02
C ALA A 13 -8.90 45.83 -8.02
N HIS A 14 -8.07 46.24 -8.99
CA HIS A 14 -7.13 47.37 -8.91
C HIS A 14 -5.99 47.16 -7.89
N ASN A 15 -4.85 46.63 -8.34
CA ASN A 15 -3.56 46.84 -7.68
C ASN A 15 -2.40 46.76 -8.70
N GLU A 16 -2.20 47.85 -9.44
CA GLU A 16 -0.99 48.06 -10.25
C GLU A 16 -0.45 49.48 -9.99
N GLN A 17 0.53 49.55 -9.10
CA GLN A 17 1.58 50.57 -9.05
C GLN A 17 2.83 49.82 -8.58
N ASN A 18 3.90 49.64 -9.35
CA ASN A 18 4.81 50.62 -9.95
C ASN A 18 6.21 50.38 -9.34
N MET A 19 7.12 49.76 -10.10
CA MET A 19 8.55 50.11 -10.20
C MET A 19 9.18 49.14 -11.23
N GLN A 20 9.36 49.51 -12.50
CA GLN A 20 10.46 50.32 -13.04
C GLN A 20 11.86 49.86 -12.59
N GLN A 21 12.53 48.99 -13.37
CA GLN A 21 13.60 49.34 -14.32
C GLN A 21 14.50 48.12 -14.69
N SER A 22 14.72 47.98 -16.00
CA SER A 22 15.65 47.13 -16.80
C SER A 22 17.16 47.34 -16.43
N PRO A 23 18.19 46.64 -17.01
CA PRO A 23 18.21 45.91 -18.29
C PRO A 23 19.09 44.64 -18.43
N ALA A 24 18.83 43.97 -19.56
CA ALA A 24 19.68 43.18 -20.45
C ALA A 24 21.13 42.82 -20.02
N HIS A 25 21.41 41.50 -20.03
CA HIS A 25 22.65 40.97 -20.57
C HIS A 25 22.39 39.72 -21.40
N ALA A 26 22.68 39.86 -22.70
CA ALA A 26 22.81 38.78 -23.67
C ALA A 26 24.25 38.28 -23.68
N ALA A 27 24.45 36.95 -23.68
CA ALA A 27 25.63 36.21 -24.19
C ALA A 27 25.28 34.70 -24.24
N PRO A 28 26.03 33.83 -24.95
CA PRO A 28 25.56 33.09 -26.12
C PRO A 28 25.33 31.58 -25.88
N PRO A 29 24.79 30.84 -26.87
CA PRO A 29 24.66 29.39 -26.82
C PRO A 29 26.02 28.71 -26.99
N GLY A 30 26.45 27.96 -26.00
CA GLY A 30 27.54 27.00 -26.12
C GLY A 30 27.01 25.69 -26.69
N GLU A 31 27.18 25.49 -28.00
CA GLU A 31 27.14 24.18 -28.63
C GLU A 31 28.14 23.24 -27.92
N ASN A 32 27.64 22.21 -27.25
CA ASN A 32 28.46 21.07 -26.87
C ASN A 32 27.90 19.84 -27.55
N ALA A 33 28.32 19.66 -28.81
CA ALA A 33 28.18 18.44 -29.58
C ALA A 33 29.09 17.35 -28.97
N GLY A 34 28.64 16.78 -27.85
CA GLY A 34 29.23 15.62 -27.21
C GLY A 34 28.75 14.34 -27.89
N ARG A 35 29.35 14.04 -29.03
CA ARG A 35 29.29 12.74 -29.74
C ARG A 35 29.98 11.67 -28.88
N GLY A 36 29.23 10.95 -28.06
CA GLY A 36 29.65 9.69 -27.44
C GLY A 36 28.79 8.58 -28.03
N GLN A 37 29.26 7.95 -29.10
CA GLN A 37 29.86 6.61 -29.05
C GLN A 37 28.84 5.57 -28.57
N ASP A 38 28.15 5.02 -29.57
CA ASP A 38 27.52 3.71 -29.54
C ASP A 38 28.53 2.70 -28.96
N ALA A 39 28.38 2.41 -27.68
CA ALA A 39 28.96 1.22 -27.09
C ALA A 39 27.99 0.09 -27.42
N GLU A 40 28.33 -0.65 -28.45
CA GLU A 40 27.82 -1.98 -28.71
C GLU A 40 28.16 -2.82 -27.47
N ASP A 41 27.24 -2.88 -26.50
CA ASP A 41 27.27 -3.86 -25.42
C ASP A 41 26.96 -5.22 -26.06
N GLU A 42 28.03 -5.77 -26.60
CA GLU A 42 28.27 -7.14 -27.01
C GLU A 42 27.98 -8.03 -25.79
N TRP A 43 26.73 -8.48 -25.68
CA TRP A 43 26.31 -9.47 -24.70
C TRP A 43 27.03 -10.78 -25.00
N TYR A 44 28.20 -10.97 -24.39
CA TYR A 44 28.96 -12.22 -24.43
C TYR A 44 28.07 -13.38 -23.96
N ASP A 45 27.76 -14.26 -24.91
CA ASP A 45 27.48 -15.67 -24.65
C ASP A 45 28.73 -16.28 -23.99
N THR A 46 28.73 -16.29 -22.65
CA THR A 46 29.65 -17.15 -21.90
C THR A 46 29.09 -18.56 -21.88
N ASP A 47 29.28 -19.25 -23.00
CA ASP A 47 29.29 -20.70 -23.07
C ASP A 47 30.24 -21.22 -21.97
N SER A 48 29.63 -21.72 -20.90
CA SER A 48 30.35 -22.32 -19.79
C SER A 48 30.75 -23.74 -20.21
N ASP A 49 32.02 -23.85 -20.56
CA ASP A 49 32.83 -25.06 -20.72
C ASP A 49 32.52 -26.10 -19.61
N PRO A 50 32.05 -27.32 -19.96
CA PRO A 50 31.86 -28.40 -18.98
C PRO A 50 33.22 -29.01 -18.63
N GLY A 51 33.84 -28.49 -17.57
CA GLY A 51 35.05 -29.08 -16.98
C GLY A 51 34.82 -30.54 -16.52
N PRO A 52 35.82 -31.42 -16.71
CA PRO A 52 35.68 -32.86 -16.45
C PRO A 52 35.67 -33.22 -14.96
N ASP A 53 34.80 -34.17 -14.62
CA ASP A 53 34.65 -34.79 -13.30
C ASP A 53 35.99 -35.31 -12.73
N PRO A 54 36.40 -34.92 -11.50
CA PRO A 54 37.40 -35.66 -10.76
C PRO A 54 36.78 -36.88 -10.07
N ALA A 55 37.43 -38.02 -10.31
CA ALA A 55 37.11 -39.34 -9.78
C ALA A 55 37.08 -39.41 -8.23
N PRO A 56 36.37 -40.39 -7.65
CA PRO A 56 36.30 -40.59 -6.22
C PRO A 56 37.53 -41.33 -5.69
N ASP A 57 38.39 -40.64 -4.94
CA ASP A 57 39.39 -41.30 -4.10
C ASP A 57 38.73 -41.81 -2.82
N ALA A 58 38.74 -43.13 -2.72
CA ALA A 58 38.47 -43.89 -1.51
C ALA A 58 39.66 -43.77 -0.57
N ASP A 59 39.45 -43.25 0.64
CA ASP A 59 40.16 -43.75 1.83
C ASP A 59 39.48 -43.32 3.14
N THR A 60 38.76 -44.28 3.71
CA THR A 60 38.98 -44.82 5.07
C THR A 60 39.56 -43.89 6.14
N VAL A 61 38.72 -43.29 6.99
CA VAL A 61 39.02 -43.14 8.43
C VAL A 61 37.73 -43.28 9.26
N SER A 62 37.71 -44.29 10.13
CA SER A 62 36.66 -44.56 11.11
C SER A 62 36.48 -43.43 12.13
N PRO A 63 35.25 -43.08 12.54
CA PRO A 63 35.01 -42.17 13.65
C PRO A 63 35.06 -42.88 15.03
N PRO A 64 35.53 -42.21 16.09
CA PRO A 64 35.43 -42.69 17.47
C PRO A 64 33.99 -42.61 18.01
N PRO A 65 33.58 -43.51 18.91
CA PRO A 65 32.34 -43.39 19.67
C PRO A 65 32.53 -42.40 20.85
N ASP A 66 31.41 -41.90 21.38
CA ASP A 66 31.30 -40.99 22.53
C ASP A 66 31.59 -39.51 22.32
N ALA A 67 30.55 -38.78 21.92
CA ALA A 67 30.11 -37.58 22.65
C ALA A 67 28.67 -37.26 22.27
N THR A 68 27.74 -37.52 23.19
CA THR A 68 26.33 -37.14 23.09
C THR A 68 26.19 -35.61 23.06
N PRO A 69 25.68 -35.00 21.97
CA PRO A 69 25.23 -33.62 22.01
C PRO A 69 23.81 -33.64 22.56
N LYS A 70 23.65 -33.11 23.78
CA LYS A 70 22.35 -32.83 24.39
C LYS A 70 21.42 -32.20 23.36
N HIS A 71 20.42 -32.97 22.95
CA HIS A 71 19.35 -32.56 22.05
C HIS A 71 18.56 -31.45 22.75
N ARG A 72 19.03 -30.20 22.60
CA ARG A 72 18.39 -29.03 23.16
C ARG A 72 17.08 -28.87 22.41
N SER A 73 15.99 -29.25 23.07
CA SER A 73 14.63 -29.21 22.54
C SER A 73 14.40 -27.87 21.84
N LYS A 74 14.39 -27.90 20.50
CA LYS A 74 13.78 -26.87 19.67
C LYS A 74 12.29 -26.92 19.98
N LYS A 75 11.91 -26.28 21.08
CA LYS A 75 10.57 -25.79 21.31
C LYS A 75 10.41 -24.68 20.26
N LEU A 76 10.10 -25.08 19.02
CA LEU A 76 9.53 -24.17 18.03
C LEU A 76 8.29 -23.61 18.72
N ARG A 77 8.41 -22.38 19.20
CA ARG A 77 7.26 -21.57 19.52
C ARG A 77 6.54 -21.37 18.19
N THR A 78 5.53 -22.19 17.95
CA THR A 78 4.40 -21.85 17.10
C THR A 78 3.79 -20.59 17.70
N MET A 79 4.34 -19.43 17.35
CA MET A 79 3.67 -18.14 17.51
C MET A 79 2.73 -18.01 16.33
N ALA A 80 1.64 -18.77 16.41
CA ALA A 80 0.45 -18.63 15.59
C ALA A 80 -0.76 -18.83 16.50
N ASN A 81 -0.80 -18.03 17.57
CA ASN A 81 -2.02 -17.80 18.33
C ASN A 81 -2.30 -16.30 18.19
N HIS A 82 -2.77 -15.91 17.00
CA HIS A 82 -3.69 -14.79 16.96
C HIS A 82 -4.96 -15.23 17.73
N PRO A 83 -5.59 -14.35 18.52
CA PRO A 83 -6.84 -14.67 19.17
C PRO A 83 -7.87 -15.00 18.09
N SER A 84 -8.13 -16.29 17.95
CA SER A 84 -9.37 -16.96 17.58
C SER A 84 -10.51 -16.04 17.14
N SER A 85 -10.34 -15.32 16.02
CA SER A 85 -11.44 -15.10 15.10
C SER A 85 -11.74 -16.50 14.58
N SER A 86 -12.94 -16.99 14.87
CA SER A 86 -13.45 -18.24 14.33
C SER A 86 -13.57 -18.07 12.81
N LEU A 87 -12.43 -18.20 12.13
CA LEU A 87 -12.30 -18.20 10.68
C LEU A 87 -12.94 -19.50 10.21
N THR A 88 -14.26 -19.48 10.08
CA THR A 88 -14.93 -20.38 9.16
C THR A 88 -14.16 -20.25 7.84
N ALA A 89 -13.65 -21.37 7.33
CA ALA A 89 -12.91 -21.37 6.08
C ALA A 89 -13.86 -20.86 4.98
N VAL A 90 -13.80 -19.56 4.69
CA VAL A 90 -14.55 -18.96 3.60
C VAL A 90 -13.96 -19.55 2.33
N GLY A 91 -14.80 -20.22 1.54
CA GLY A 91 -14.37 -20.76 0.26
C GLY A 91 -13.77 -19.66 -0.62
N PRO A 92 -12.90 -20.00 -1.60
CA PRO A 92 -12.32 -19.03 -2.50
C PRO A 92 -13.41 -18.18 -3.14
N VAL A 93 -13.19 -16.86 -3.20
CA VAL A 93 -14.12 -15.90 -3.80
C VAL A 93 -14.24 -16.23 -5.29
N THR A 94 -15.47 -16.48 -5.75
CA THR A 94 -15.69 -16.71 -7.18
C THR A 94 -15.67 -15.38 -7.93
N PRO A 95 -15.31 -15.35 -9.23
CA PRO A 95 -15.33 -14.10 -10.00
C PRO A 95 -16.71 -13.40 -10.02
N GLY A 96 -17.80 -14.16 -9.88
CA GLY A 96 -19.15 -13.62 -9.75
C GLY A 96 -19.38 -12.89 -8.43
N ASP A 97 -18.88 -13.46 -7.32
CA ASP A 97 -18.93 -12.82 -6.00
C ASP A 97 -18.09 -11.54 -5.99
N GLU A 98 -16.91 -11.55 -6.62
CA GLU A 98 -16.06 -10.38 -6.72
C GLU A 98 -16.79 -9.24 -7.46
N ALA A 99 -17.38 -9.53 -8.63
CA ALA A 99 -18.13 -8.54 -9.41
C ALA A 99 -19.31 -7.95 -8.63
N ALA A 100 -19.98 -8.74 -7.80
CA ALA A 100 -21.06 -8.28 -6.93
C ALA A 100 -20.58 -7.37 -5.78
N LEU A 101 -19.36 -7.57 -5.29
CA LEU A 101 -18.77 -6.81 -4.19
C LEU A 101 -18.11 -5.50 -4.63
N LEU A 102 -17.65 -5.40 -5.89
CA LEU A 102 -16.93 -4.22 -6.39
C LEU A 102 -17.63 -2.87 -6.15
N PRO A 103 -18.97 -2.73 -6.31
CA PRO A 103 -19.67 -1.47 -6.03
C PRO A 103 -19.61 -1.03 -4.56
N TYR A 104 -19.36 -1.97 -3.64
CA TYR A 104 -19.30 -1.74 -2.20
C TYR A 104 -17.87 -1.69 -1.66
N LEU A 105 -16.87 -1.83 -2.54
CA LEU A 105 -15.48 -1.71 -2.15
C LEU A 105 -15.20 -0.30 -1.63
N PRO A 106 -14.56 -0.15 -0.45
CA PRO A 106 -14.16 1.14 0.07
C PRO A 106 -13.46 2.00 -0.98
N ALA A 107 -13.90 3.25 -1.15
CA ALA A 107 -13.27 4.17 -2.10
C ALA A 107 -11.75 4.33 -1.84
N LEU A 108 -11.35 4.19 -0.58
CA LEU A 108 -9.97 4.15 -0.14
C LEU A 108 -9.15 3.06 -0.87
N PHE A 109 -9.77 1.91 -1.18
CA PHE A 109 -9.16 0.77 -1.89
C PHE A 109 -9.35 0.81 -3.41
N GLY A 110 -9.77 1.96 -3.97
CA GLY A 110 -9.92 2.15 -5.41
C GLY A 110 -8.59 1.99 -6.16
N ASN A 111 -8.64 1.75 -7.48
CA ASN A 111 -7.45 1.52 -8.30
C ASN A 111 -6.79 2.81 -8.85
N ASP A 112 -7.35 3.98 -8.58
CA ASP A 112 -6.77 5.24 -9.04
C ASP A 112 -5.38 5.48 -8.45
N LEU A 113 -4.41 5.77 -9.33
CA LEU A 113 -3.02 5.97 -8.95
C LEU A 113 -2.76 7.38 -8.42
N PRO A 114 -1.95 7.52 -7.36
CA PRO A 114 -1.54 8.82 -6.86
C PRO A 114 -0.60 9.53 -7.85
N PRO A 115 -0.62 10.87 -7.92
CA PRO A 115 0.24 11.65 -8.80
C PRO A 115 1.66 11.78 -8.21
N CYS A 116 2.40 10.68 -8.20
CA CYS A 116 3.77 10.57 -7.70
C CYS A 116 4.69 9.79 -8.66
N GLY A 117 5.96 9.62 -8.29
CA GLY A 117 6.94 8.90 -9.11
C GLY A 117 6.67 7.39 -9.18
N ALA A 118 7.18 6.72 -10.21
CA ALA A 118 6.91 5.30 -10.49
C ALA A 118 7.21 4.35 -9.33
N GLU A 119 8.32 4.54 -8.60
CA GLU A 119 8.65 3.67 -7.45
C GLU A 119 7.60 3.77 -6.33
N VAL A 120 7.07 4.98 -6.10
CA VAL A 120 6.04 5.25 -5.10
C VAL A 120 4.68 4.71 -5.55
N GLN A 121 4.38 4.80 -6.85
CA GLN A 121 3.16 4.24 -7.45
C GLN A 121 3.15 2.71 -7.37
N VAL A 122 4.26 2.04 -7.70
CA VAL A 122 4.36 0.58 -7.57
C VAL A 122 4.16 0.15 -6.11
N ALA A 123 4.75 0.89 -5.17
CA ALA A 123 4.53 0.63 -3.74
C ALA A 123 3.06 0.80 -3.34
N TYR A 124 2.38 1.83 -3.84
CA TYR A 124 0.95 2.04 -3.64
C TYR A 124 0.13 0.86 -4.15
N GLU A 125 0.36 0.45 -5.40
CA GLU A 125 -0.34 -0.67 -6.04
C GLU A 125 -0.16 -1.97 -5.26
N ASN A 126 1.07 -2.28 -4.83
CA ASN A 126 1.37 -3.48 -4.04
C ASN A 126 0.60 -3.51 -2.72
N VAL A 127 0.53 -2.38 -2.00
CA VAL A 127 -0.22 -2.28 -0.74
C VAL A 127 -1.72 -2.35 -1.01
N ASN A 128 -2.22 -1.60 -1.99
CA ASN A 128 -3.64 -1.56 -2.33
C ASN A 128 -4.17 -2.93 -2.79
N ALA A 129 -3.39 -3.66 -3.58
CA ALA A 129 -3.73 -5.03 -3.99
C ALA A 129 -3.94 -5.95 -2.77
N ARG A 130 -3.03 -5.92 -1.79
CA ARG A 130 -3.17 -6.73 -0.56
C ARG A 130 -4.37 -6.34 0.28
N LEU A 131 -4.62 -5.04 0.43
CA LEU A 131 -5.80 -4.54 1.15
C LEU A 131 -7.08 -5.05 0.49
N ARG A 132 -7.17 -4.96 -0.84
CA ARG A 132 -8.30 -5.48 -1.62
C ARG A 132 -8.43 -6.99 -1.48
N ASP A 133 -7.33 -7.74 -1.58
CA ASP A 133 -7.34 -9.21 -1.46
C ASP A 133 -7.90 -9.65 -0.10
N ILE A 134 -7.44 -9.04 0.99
CA ILE A 134 -7.92 -9.34 2.34
C ILE A 134 -9.39 -8.95 2.50
N TRP A 135 -9.78 -7.77 2.02
CA TRP A 135 -11.17 -7.30 2.12
C TRP A 135 -12.13 -8.19 1.32
N MET A 136 -11.75 -8.56 0.08
CA MET A 136 -12.51 -9.45 -0.79
C MET A 136 -12.61 -10.86 -0.24
N ALA A 137 -11.51 -11.42 0.29
CA ALA A 137 -11.51 -12.73 0.93
C ALA A 137 -12.51 -12.83 2.11
N ASN A 138 -12.83 -11.69 2.73
CA ASN A 138 -13.81 -11.59 3.81
C ASN A 138 -15.18 -11.07 3.33
N ARG A 139 -15.43 -11.05 2.02
CA ARG A 139 -16.69 -10.61 1.39
C ARG A 139 -17.14 -9.23 1.87
N GLY A 140 -16.18 -8.34 2.11
CA GLY A 140 -16.43 -6.98 2.59
C GLY A 140 -16.92 -6.84 4.03
N ARG A 141 -16.90 -7.93 4.82
CA ARG A 141 -17.36 -7.92 6.22
C ARG A 141 -16.33 -7.35 7.21
N LEU A 142 -15.06 -7.26 6.82
CA LEU A 142 -14.04 -6.66 7.66
C LEU A 142 -14.11 -5.13 7.58
N ALA A 143 -13.96 -4.47 8.74
CA ALA A 143 -13.83 -3.03 8.79
C ALA A 143 -12.53 -2.61 8.07
N VAL A 144 -12.57 -1.44 7.42
CA VAL A 144 -11.43 -0.87 6.70
C VAL A 144 -10.20 -0.74 7.60
N SER A 145 -10.40 -0.34 8.85
CA SER A 145 -9.34 -0.25 9.87
C SER A 145 -8.63 -1.58 10.12
N ASP A 146 -9.39 -2.66 10.21
CA ASP A 146 -8.87 -3.99 10.55
C ASP A 146 -8.07 -4.56 9.39
N VAL A 147 -8.54 -4.34 8.15
CA VAL A 147 -7.81 -4.69 6.93
C VAL A 147 -6.48 -3.93 6.85
N CYS A 148 -6.48 -2.62 7.10
CA CYS A 148 -5.27 -1.81 7.13
C CYS A 148 -4.29 -2.27 8.22
N GLN A 149 -4.76 -2.56 9.43
CA GLN A 149 -3.92 -3.06 10.52
C GLN A 149 -3.30 -4.42 10.18
N ALA A 150 -4.05 -5.35 9.59
CA ALA A 150 -3.55 -6.65 9.20
C ALA A 150 -2.37 -6.54 8.19
N VAL A 151 -2.50 -5.68 7.17
CA VAL A 151 -1.41 -5.43 6.21
C VAL A 151 -0.23 -4.70 6.87
N GLN A 152 -0.50 -3.79 7.81
CA GLN A 152 0.55 -3.09 8.57
C GLN A 152 1.38 -4.07 9.38
N GLU A 153 0.74 -5.00 10.10
CA GLU A 153 1.41 -6.06 10.86
C GLU A 153 2.23 -6.98 9.95
N GLU A 154 1.70 -7.35 8.78
CA GLU A 154 2.42 -8.15 7.78
C GLU A 154 3.71 -7.45 7.32
N LEU A 155 3.62 -6.17 6.94
CA LEU A 155 4.75 -5.37 6.48
C LEU A 155 5.76 -5.11 7.62
N ALA A 156 5.28 -4.87 8.85
CA ALA A 156 6.13 -4.71 10.02
C ALA A 156 6.92 -5.99 10.33
N ASN A 157 6.26 -7.16 10.26
CA ASN A 157 6.91 -8.46 10.41
C ASN A 157 7.97 -8.70 9.32
N GLN A 158 7.67 -8.33 8.06
CA GLN A 158 8.64 -8.42 6.97
C GLN A 158 9.83 -7.48 7.15
N LYS A 159 9.60 -6.25 7.63
CA LYS A 159 10.65 -5.29 7.96
C LYS A 159 11.54 -5.79 9.10
N PHE A 160 10.95 -6.44 10.10
CA PHE A 160 11.67 -7.04 11.21
C PHE A 160 12.54 -8.23 10.76
N MET A 161 11.98 -9.14 9.95
CA MET A 161 12.69 -10.32 9.44
C MET A 161 13.79 -9.97 8.43
N TYR A 162 13.57 -8.91 7.66
CA TYR A 162 14.48 -8.43 6.61
C TYR A 162 14.69 -6.92 6.79
N PRO A 163 15.56 -6.48 7.70
CA PRO A 163 15.80 -5.06 7.90
C PRO A 163 16.48 -4.43 6.68
N PRO A 164 16.25 -3.13 6.40
CA PRO A 164 16.96 -2.42 5.34
C PRO A 164 18.48 -2.55 5.49
N ASN A 165 19.20 -2.65 4.37
CA ASN A 165 20.67 -2.77 4.34
C ASN A 165 21.23 -4.02 5.03
N SER A 166 20.41 -5.03 5.35
CA SER A 166 20.88 -6.32 5.90
C SER A 166 21.58 -7.22 4.87
N GLN A 167 22.02 -6.67 3.73
CA GLN A 167 22.55 -7.37 2.55
C GLN A 167 23.88 -8.12 2.76
N LYS A 168 24.37 -8.28 4.00
CA LYS A 168 25.53 -9.14 4.29
C LYS A 168 25.11 -10.62 4.30
N GLY A 169 24.87 -11.18 3.13
CA GLY A 169 24.76 -12.63 2.92
C GLY A 169 24.13 -13.02 1.57
N GLN A 170 24.79 -13.93 0.84
CA GLN A 170 24.35 -14.48 -0.47
C GLN A 170 22.93 -15.08 -0.49
N PHE A 171 22.32 -15.35 0.67
CA PHE A 171 21.07 -16.13 0.77
C PHE A 171 19.89 -15.39 1.46
N LYS A 172 19.98 -14.08 1.71
CA LYS A 172 18.91 -13.31 2.38
C LYS A 172 18.21 -12.32 1.45
N LYS A 173 17.81 -12.76 0.27
CA LYS A 173 16.87 -12.00 -0.57
C LYS A 173 15.50 -11.99 0.13
N ARG A 174 14.83 -10.84 0.22
CA ARG A 174 13.44 -10.74 0.70
C ARG A 174 12.56 -11.74 -0.06
N LYS A 175 11.58 -12.33 0.62
CA LYS A 175 10.54 -13.17 -0.01
C LYS A 175 9.17 -12.54 0.26
N PRO A 176 8.40 -12.17 -0.78
CA PRO A 176 8.80 -12.10 -2.19
C PRO A 176 9.92 -11.06 -2.44
N TRP A 177 10.70 -11.26 -3.50
CA TRP A 177 11.79 -10.34 -3.88
C TRP A 177 11.21 -8.98 -4.25
N ARG A 178 11.72 -7.92 -3.64
CA ARG A 178 11.29 -6.53 -3.82
C ARG A 178 12.51 -5.61 -3.76
N ARG A 179 12.47 -4.50 -4.51
CA ARG A 179 13.47 -3.43 -4.40
C ARG A 179 13.31 -2.73 -3.04
N GLU A 180 14.42 -2.38 -2.39
CA GLU A 180 14.42 -1.76 -1.05
C GLU A 180 13.66 -0.42 -1.03
N ASN A 181 13.81 0.41 -2.08
CA ASN A 181 13.10 1.69 -2.19
C ASN A 181 11.58 1.49 -2.25
N VAL A 182 11.11 0.53 -3.05
CA VAL A 182 9.69 0.20 -3.15
C VAL A 182 9.17 -0.27 -1.80
N PHE A 183 9.88 -1.17 -1.10
CA PHE A 183 9.47 -1.65 0.22
C PHE A 183 9.43 -0.53 1.27
N LEU A 184 10.36 0.43 1.22
CA LEU A 184 10.32 1.61 2.09
C LEU A 184 9.02 2.39 1.89
N PHE A 185 8.63 2.64 0.64
CA PHE A 185 7.36 3.32 0.34
C PHE A 185 6.13 2.45 0.66
N GLU A 186 6.19 1.12 0.54
CA GLU A 186 5.10 0.23 1.00
C GLU A 186 4.81 0.46 2.48
N THR A 187 5.86 0.59 3.32
CA THR A 187 5.68 0.85 4.76
C THR A 187 5.07 2.22 5.05
N ARG A 188 5.38 3.25 4.25
CA ARG A 188 4.79 4.58 4.40
C ARG A 188 3.34 4.65 3.91
N TRP A 189 3.06 3.95 2.80
CA TRP A 189 1.71 3.86 2.27
C TRP A 189 0.77 3.18 3.25
N ILE A 190 1.19 2.11 3.92
CA ILE A 190 0.32 1.45 4.89
C ILE A 190 0.06 2.33 6.12
N GLU A 191 1.04 3.13 6.57
CA GLU A 191 0.82 4.13 7.62
C GLU A 191 -0.24 5.15 7.20
N TYR A 192 -0.16 5.68 5.97
CA TYR A 192 -1.19 6.55 5.39
C TYR A 192 -2.57 5.88 5.38
N PHE A 193 -2.68 4.63 4.93
CA PHE A 193 -3.94 3.89 4.88
C PHE A 193 -4.55 3.67 6.27
N VAL A 194 -3.73 3.44 7.30
CA VAL A 194 -4.20 3.32 8.69
C VAL A 194 -4.74 4.65 9.20
N GLU A 195 -4.04 5.76 8.94
CA GLU A 195 -4.51 7.11 9.32
C GLU A 195 -5.83 7.48 8.62
N GLU A 196 -5.92 7.24 7.30
CA GLU A 196 -7.15 7.50 6.53
C GLU A 196 -8.29 6.57 6.94
N ALA A 197 -8.02 5.30 7.24
CA ALA A 197 -9.06 4.39 7.72
C ALA A 197 -9.63 4.85 9.08
N ALA A 198 -8.77 5.35 9.97
CA ALA A 198 -9.20 5.94 11.23
C ALA A 198 -10.01 7.24 11.03
N ALA A 199 -9.61 8.08 10.07
CA ALA A 199 -10.37 9.27 9.69
C ALA A 199 -11.72 8.90 9.05
N TYR A 200 -11.76 7.85 8.24
CA TYR A 200 -12.97 7.33 7.59
C TYR A 200 -13.98 6.82 8.62
N ALA A 201 -13.53 6.05 9.62
CA ALA A 201 -14.40 5.59 10.71
C ALA A 201 -15.01 6.79 11.48
N LYS A 202 -14.19 7.80 11.80
CA LYS A 202 -14.68 9.04 12.44
C LYS A 202 -15.66 9.82 11.56
N ALA A 203 -15.48 9.82 10.24
CA ALA A 203 -16.37 10.52 9.32
C ALA A 203 -17.77 9.89 9.27
N MET A 204 -17.88 8.58 9.52
CA MET A 204 -19.17 7.89 9.64
C MET A 204 -19.91 8.29 10.93
N ASP A 205 -19.16 8.53 12.01
CA ASP A 205 -19.69 9.01 13.28
C ASP A 205 -19.90 10.53 13.25
N ALA A 206 -20.94 10.98 12.53
CA ALA A 206 -21.45 12.36 12.50
C ALA A 206 -20.43 13.45 12.91
N MET A 207 -19.48 13.75 12.01
CA MET A 207 -18.42 14.73 12.28
C MET A 207 -18.99 16.07 12.76
N THR A 208 -18.34 16.64 13.78
CA THR A 208 -18.64 17.99 14.25
C THR A 208 -18.08 19.04 13.27
N GLU A 209 -18.70 20.22 13.19
CA GLU A 209 -18.27 21.30 12.28
C GLU A 209 -16.79 21.69 12.46
N SER A 210 -16.27 21.54 13.69
CA SER A 210 -14.87 21.84 14.02
C SER A 210 -13.87 20.88 13.36
N GLU A 211 -14.26 19.61 13.15
CA GLU A 211 -13.40 18.59 12.53
C GLU A 211 -13.28 18.83 11.03
N ILE A 212 -14.39 19.23 10.39
CA ILE A 212 -14.42 19.59 8.96
C ILE A 212 -13.41 20.72 8.66
N ILE A 213 -13.28 21.70 9.56
CA ILE A 213 -12.32 22.81 9.40
C ILE A 213 -10.89 22.32 9.56
N ASN A 214 -10.62 21.41 10.49
CA ASN A 214 -9.27 20.88 10.70
C ASN A 214 -8.80 20.02 9.52
N THR A 215 -9.69 19.27 8.87
CA THR A 215 -9.35 18.49 7.67
C THR A 215 -8.87 19.38 6.52
N LYS A 216 -9.38 20.62 6.41
CA LYS A 216 -8.93 21.59 5.39
C LYS A 216 -7.53 22.15 5.63
N LYS A 217 -7.01 22.06 6.86
CA LYS A 217 -5.67 22.56 7.22
C LYS A 217 -4.58 21.52 7.00
N GLN A 218 -4.95 20.25 6.80
CA GLN A 218 -3.97 19.21 6.54
C GLN A 218 -3.27 19.46 5.20
N SER A 219 -1.99 19.10 5.16
CA SER A 219 -1.22 19.16 3.93
C SER A 219 -1.90 18.33 2.84
N VAL A 220 -1.85 18.84 1.61
CA VAL A 220 -2.44 18.17 0.44
C VAL A 220 -1.75 16.85 0.14
N ILE A 221 -0.46 16.74 0.49
CA ILE A 221 0.34 15.54 0.33
C ILE A 221 0.64 15.00 1.72
N PRO A 222 0.29 13.74 2.03
CA PRO A 222 0.52 13.17 3.34
C PRO A 222 2.01 13.20 3.72
N GLU A 223 2.30 13.78 4.88
CA GLU A 223 3.69 13.94 5.37
C GLU A 223 4.38 12.58 5.59
N VAL A 224 3.61 11.55 5.95
CA VAL A 224 4.09 10.18 6.16
C VAL A 224 4.76 9.59 4.92
N LEU A 225 4.38 10.04 3.72
CA LEU A 225 4.97 9.57 2.47
C LEU A 225 6.38 10.17 2.25
N GLY A 226 6.70 11.28 2.92
CA GLY A 226 7.97 12.00 2.76
C GLY A 226 8.21 12.50 1.33
N ILE A 227 7.12 12.86 0.63
CA ILE A 227 7.16 13.41 -0.73
C ILE A 227 7.01 14.92 -0.60
N HIS A 228 7.95 15.65 -1.19
CA HIS A 228 7.94 17.11 -1.20
C HIS A 228 7.90 17.60 -2.64
N THR A 229 7.01 18.54 -2.93
CA THR A 229 6.90 19.21 -4.24
C THR A 229 6.28 20.57 -4.06
N ASP A 230 6.84 21.58 -4.73
CA ASP A 230 6.34 22.96 -4.70
C ASP A 230 5.41 23.25 -5.89
N ARG A 231 5.16 22.22 -6.72
CA ARG A 231 4.37 22.32 -7.94
C ARG A 231 2.87 22.35 -7.63
N ALA A 232 2.25 23.50 -7.88
CA ALA A 232 0.83 23.73 -7.62
C ALA A 232 -0.10 22.82 -8.45
N ASP A 233 0.31 22.43 -9.66
CA ASP A 233 -0.42 21.48 -10.50
C ASP A 233 -0.43 20.08 -9.89
N VAL A 234 0.70 19.63 -9.35
CA VAL A 234 0.79 18.34 -8.63
C VAL A 234 -0.08 18.36 -7.38
N HIS A 235 -0.12 19.48 -6.63
CA HIS A 235 -1.04 19.63 -5.49
C HIS A 235 -2.51 19.58 -5.91
N ALA A 236 -2.87 20.12 -7.08
CA ALA A 236 -4.24 20.00 -7.59
C ALA A 236 -4.62 18.53 -7.86
N LEU A 237 -3.71 17.77 -8.49
CA LEU A 237 -3.92 16.35 -8.74
C LEU A 237 -4.05 15.53 -7.45
N TRP A 238 -3.25 15.85 -6.42
CA TRP A 238 -3.36 15.19 -5.12
C TRP A 238 -4.70 15.46 -4.44
N ARG A 239 -5.22 16.70 -4.52
CA ARG A 239 -6.56 17.03 -4.00
C ARG A 239 -7.65 16.21 -4.69
N GLU A 240 -7.62 16.15 -6.02
CA GLU A 240 -8.59 15.36 -6.80
C GLU A 240 -8.49 13.87 -6.44
N TRP A 241 -7.27 13.35 -6.30
CA TRP A 241 -7.06 11.96 -5.91
C TRP A 241 -7.60 11.67 -4.50
N HIS A 242 -7.33 12.53 -3.51
CA HIS A 242 -7.88 12.39 -2.16
C HIS A 242 -9.40 12.48 -2.12
N GLU A 243 -10.00 13.38 -2.90
CA GLU A 243 -11.46 13.49 -3.02
C GLU A 243 -12.07 12.17 -3.50
N LYS A 244 -11.45 11.52 -4.49
CA LYS A 244 -11.86 10.18 -4.94
C LYS A 244 -11.69 9.12 -3.85
N LYS A 245 -10.57 9.11 -3.13
CA LYS A 245 -10.32 8.11 -2.06
C LYS A 245 -11.22 8.26 -0.84
N ARG A 246 -11.67 9.49 -0.55
CA ARG A 246 -12.56 9.80 0.58
C ARG A 246 -14.03 9.84 0.18
N ALA A 247 -14.37 9.44 -1.04
CA ALA A 247 -15.76 9.32 -1.47
C ALA A 247 -16.51 8.33 -0.56
N LYS A 248 -17.80 8.62 -0.31
CA LYS A 248 -18.64 7.78 0.54
C LYS A 248 -18.85 6.42 -0.12
N THR A 249 -18.51 5.36 0.61
CA THR A 249 -18.73 3.99 0.13
C THR A 249 -20.17 3.56 0.43
N PRO A 250 -20.90 2.97 -0.54
CA PRO A 250 -22.19 2.35 -0.28
C PRO A 250 -22.07 1.23 0.77
N ALA A 251 -23.07 1.11 1.65
CA ALA A 251 -23.10 -0.01 2.59
C ALA A 251 -23.34 -1.33 1.82
N VAL A 252 -22.60 -2.37 2.19
CA VAL A 252 -22.87 -3.74 1.71
C VAL A 252 -24.27 -4.11 2.19
N PRO A 253 -25.16 -4.62 1.32
CA PRO A 253 -26.46 -5.12 1.76
C PRO A 253 -26.19 -6.23 2.76
N ASP A 254 -26.68 -6.05 3.99
CA ASP A 254 -26.67 -7.15 4.95
C ASP A 254 -27.47 -8.28 4.28
N ASP A 255 -26.79 -9.39 3.96
CA ASP A 255 -27.49 -10.62 3.66
C ASP A 255 -28.27 -10.92 4.95
N ASP A 256 -29.56 -10.57 4.96
CA ASP A 256 -30.58 -10.86 5.98
C ASP A 256 -30.78 -12.38 6.12
N THR A 257 -29.69 -13.12 6.19
CA THR A 257 -29.58 -14.41 6.84
C THR A 257 -29.68 -14.18 8.35
N GLU A 258 -30.81 -13.60 8.76
CA GLU A 258 -31.58 -14.07 9.92
C GLU A 258 -31.78 -15.57 9.75
N THR A 259 -30.71 -16.30 10.02
CA THR A 259 -30.75 -17.70 10.37
C THR A 259 -31.65 -17.73 11.59
N GLY A 260 -32.90 -18.12 11.38
CA GLY A 260 -33.92 -18.34 12.40
C GLY A 260 -33.39 -19.23 13.51
N ARG A 261 -32.69 -18.62 14.46
CA ARG A 261 -32.23 -19.23 15.69
C ARG A 261 -33.21 -18.80 16.78
N SER A 262 -34.16 -19.70 16.99
CA SER A 262 -34.73 -19.99 18.31
C SER A 262 -35.85 -19.07 18.79
N GLN A 263 -36.95 -18.97 18.05
CA GLN A 263 -38.24 -19.02 18.72
C GLN A 263 -38.61 -20.49 18.94
N GLY A 264 -38.77 -20.90 20.19
CA GLY A 264 -39.35 -22.20 20.53
C GLY A 264 -38.41 -23.17 21.24
N LEU A 265 -38.01 -22.84 22.47
CA LEU A 265 -37.85 -23.88 23.48
C LEU A 265 -38.55 -23.41 24.76
N ASP A 266 -39.88 -23.47 24.73
CA ASP A 266 -40.72 -23.38 25.92
C ASP A 266 -40.30 -24.51 26.87
N ARG A 267 -39.55 -24.14 27.90
CA ARG A 267 -39.35 -24.97 29.09
C ARG A 267 -40.66 -25.01 29.85
N HIS A 268 -41.46 -26.05 29.62
CA HIS A 268 -42.49 -26.47 30.56
C HIS A 268 -41.82 -26.92 31.87
N THR A 269 -42.07 -26.15 32.92
CA THR A 269 -41.80 -26.51 34.31
C THR A 269 -42.98 -27.37 34.78
N ILE A 270 -42.70 -28.60 35.25
CA ILE A 270 -43.61 -29.41 36.07
C ILE A 270 -43.11 -29.35 37.50
#